data_AF-A0A3T0D4K2-F1
#
_entry.id   AF-A0A3T0D4K2-F1
#
_cell.length_a   1.000
_cell.length_b   1.000
_cell.length_c   1.000
_cell.angle_alpha   90.00
_cell.angle_beta   90.00
_cell.angle_gamma   90.00
#
_symmetry.space_group_name_H-M   'P 1'
#
loop_
_entity.id
_entity.type
_entity.pdbx_description
1 polymer ?
#
loop_
_entity_poly.entity_id
_entity_poly.type
_entity_poly.pdbx_seq_one_letter_code
_entity_poly.pdbx_strand_id
1 'polypeptide(L)' 'MSTEVVNIDNTGESVFVDAIIKCKDGTLKNVSDVAKWESKNNDIAITYQGRILAINKGQTIGRVSFANYTKEIIVNVNK' A
#
# COMPACT_ATOMS: atom_id res chain seq x y z
N MET A 1 12.24 -3.04 -8.13
CA MET A 1 12.52 -2.41 -6.83
C MET A 1 11.23 -2.40 -6.03
N SER A 2 11.28 -2.60 -4.70
CA SER A 2 10.09 -2.49 -3.86
C SER A 2 9.72 -1.01 -3.74
N THR A 3 8.45 -0.67 -3.88
CA THR A 3 7.98 0.69 -3.58
C THR A 3 7.91 0.83 -2.06
N GLU A 4 8.74 1.72 -1.51
CA GLU A 4 8.77 1.99 -0.05
C GLU A 4 8.06 3.31 0.30
N VAL A 5 7.92 4.21 -0.68
CA VAL A 5 7.27 5.52 -0.55
C VAL A 5 6.30 5.72 -1.71
N VAL A 6 5.08 6.14 -1.38
CA VAL A 6 4.04 6.55 -2.32
C VAL A 6 3.72 8.02 -2.06
N ASN A 7 3.85 8.85 -3.09
CA ASN A 7 3.46 10.26 -3.04
C ASN A 7 2.18 10.42 -3.86
N ILE A 8 1.16 11.02 -3.26
CA ILE A 8 -0.12 11.37 -3.90
C ILE A 8 -0.25 12.89 -3.83
N ASP A 9 -0.50 13.52 -4.97
CA ASP A 9 -0.45 14.97 -5.05
C ASP A 9 -1.67 15.61 -4.42
N ASN A 10 -2.87 15.08 -4.71
CA ASN A 10 -4.12 15.66 -4.25
C ASN A 10 -4.96 14.67 -3.43
N THR A 11 -5.67 15.18 -2.43
CA THR A 11 -6.77 14.47 -1.77
C THR A 11 -7.82 13.99 -2.78
N GLY A 12 -8.42 12.82 -2.53
CA GLY A 12 -9.36 12.17 -3.43
C GLY A 12 -8.72 11.36 -4.57
N GLU A 13 -7.44 11.57 -4.86
CA GLU A 13 -6.72 10.75 -5.84
C GLU A 13 -6.41 9.36 -5.29
N SER A 14 -6.17 8.43 -6.22
CA SER A 14 -5.76 7.07 -5.89
C SER A 14 -4.55 6.65 -6.68
N VAL A 15 -3.68 5.91 -6.02
CA VAL A 15 -2.56 5.20 -6.64
C VAL A 15 -2.76 3.70 -6.43
N PHE A 16 -2.33 2.92 -7.43
CA PHE A 16 -2.34 1.47 -7.36
C PHE A 16 -0.92 0.93 -7.17
N VAL A 17 -0.79 -0.04 -6.29
CA VAL A 17 0.45 -0.75 -5.97
C VAL A 17 0.18 -2.25 -5.93
N ASP A 18 1.13 -3.03 -6.44
CA ASP A 18 1.05 -4.48 -6.40
C ASP A 18 1.75 -5.06 -5.17
N ALA A 19 1.09 -5.99 -4.50
CA ALA A 19 1.75 -6.90 -3.57
C ALA A 19 2.16 -8.18 -4.33
N ILE A 20 3.46 -8.34 -4.55
CA ILE A 20 4.02 -9.51 -5.26
C ILE A 20 4.83 -10.37 -4.30
N ILE A 21 4.58 -11.68 -4.33
CA ILE A 21 5.37 -12.68 -3.59
C ILE A 21 6.20 -13.49 -4.56
N LYS A 22 7.46 -13.72 -4.19
CA LYS A 22 8.33 -14.69 -4.83
C LYS A 22 8.25 -16.03 -4.09
N CYS A 23 7.73 -17.04 -4.75
CA CYS A 23 7.65 -18.40 -4.22
C CYS A 23 9.01 -19.10 -4.28
N LYS A 24 9.15 -20.21 -3.54
CA LYS A 24 10.41 -20.99 -3.46
C LYS A 24 10.83 -21.59 -4.82
N ASP A 25 9.86 -21.88 -5.68
CA ASP A 25 10.07 -22.35 -7.06
C ASP A 25 10.48 -21.22 -8.02
N GLY A 26 10.62 -19.99 -7.52
CA GLY A 26 11.00 -18.82 -8.31
C GLY A 26 9.83 -18.10 -8.98
N THR A 27 8.61 -18.63 -8.92
CA THR A 27 7.43 -17.99 -9.49
C THR A 27 7.06 -16.72 -8.74
N LEU A 28 6.49 -15.75 -9.46
CA LEU A 28 5.94 -14.53 -8.89
C LEU A 28 4.42 -14.63 -8.88
N LYS A 29 3.79 -14.31 -7.75
CA LYS A 29 2.34 -14.25 -7.62
C LYS A 29 1.91 -12.88 -7.15
N ASN A 30 0.94 -12.29 -7.86
CA ASN A 30 0.23 -11.12 -7.37
C ASN A 30 -0.78 -11.58 -6.32
N VAL A 31 -0.71 -10.97 -5.14
CA VAL A 31 -1.57 -11.27 -3.99
C VAL A 31 -2.30 -10.01 -3.50
N SER A 32 -2.39 -8.96 -4.33
CA SER A 32 -2.94 -7.66 -3.91
C SER A 32 -4.38 -7.76 -3.42
N ASP A 33 -5.19 -8.60 -4.07
CA ASP A 33 -6.60 -8.85 -3.76
C ASP A 33 -6.82 -9.65 -2.47
N VAL A 34 -5.90 -10.56 -2.14
CA VAL A 34 -5.98 -11.47 -0.99
C VAL A 34 -5.09 -11.08 0.18
N ALA A 35 -4.16 -10.13 0.00
CA ALA A 35 -3.35 -9.58 1.07
C ALA A 35 -4.19 -8.72 2.01
N LYS A 36 -3.75 -8.66 3.28
CA LYS A 36 -4.33 -7.75 4.26
C LYS A 36 -3.69 -6.38 4.11
N TRP A 37 -4.53 -5.36 3.88
CA TRP A 37 -4.14 -3.96 3.77
C TRP A 37 -4.69 -3.19 4.96
N GLU A 38 -3.84 -2.43 5.63
CA GLU A 38 -4.22 -1.55 6.73
C GLU A 38 -3.47 -0.22 6.60
N SER A 39 -4.06 0.88 7.05
CA SER A 39 -3.37 2.16 7.23
C SER A 39 -3.28 2.46 8.73
N LYS A 40 -2.12 2.97 9.18
CA LYS A 40 -1.99 3.42 10.58
C LYS A 40 -2.87 4.63 10.90
N ASN A 41 -3.25 5.40 9.88
CA ASN A 41 -4.16 6.54 10.00
C ASN A 41 -5.05 6.65 8.75
N ASN A 42 -6.30 6.18 8.87
CA ASN A 42 -7.30 6.23 7.81
C ASN A 42 -7.81 7.64 7.51
N ASP A 43 -7.59 8.62 8.40
CA ASP A 43 -7.93 10.01 8.13
C ASP A 43 -6.99 10.64 7.10
N ILE A 44 -5.81 10.05 6.88
CA ILE A 44 -4.82 10.53 5.90
C ILE A 44 -4.92 9.73 4.60
N ALA A 45 -4.91 8.40 4.68
CA ALA A 45 -5.07 7.54 3.52
C ALA A 45 -5.68 6.18 3.90
N ILE A 46 -6.52 5.66 3.02
CA ILE A 46 -7.11 4.33 3.12
C ILE A 46 -6.37 3.40 2.15
N THR A 47 -6.03 2.20 2.61
CA THR A 47 -5.43 1.15 1.78
C THR A 47 -6.40 -0.01 1.64
N TYR A 48 -6.59 -0.50 0.42
CA TYR A 48 -7.50 -1.61 0.15
C TYR A 48 -7.13 -2.31 -1.17
N GLN A 49 -6.81 -3.60 -1.09
CA GLN A 49 -6.57 -4.47 -2.25
C GLN A 49 -5.65 -3.87 -3.33
N GLY A 50 -4.52 -3.30 -2.93
CA GLY A 50 -3.58 -2.66 -3.86
C GLY A 50 -3.92 -1.22 -4.24
N ARG A 51 -5.06 -0.69 -3.79
CA ARG A 51 -5.41 0.73 -3.95
C ARG A 51 -5.07 1.53 -2.70
N ILE A 52 -4.48 2.70 -2.88
CA ILE A 52 -4.26 3.69 -1.84
C ILE A 52 -5.05 4.93 -2.22
N LEU A 53 -6.05 5.29 -1.42
CA LEU A 53 -6.89 6.47 -1.59
C LEU A 53 -6.42 7.56 -0.63
N ALA A 54 -6.06 8.73 -1.15
CA ALA A 54 -5.74 9.90 -0.35
C ALA A 54 -7.03 10.52 0.23
N ILE A 55 -7.04 10.75 1.55
CA ILE A 55 -8.18 11.34 2.26
C ILE A 55 -7.86 12.78 2.66
N ASN A 56 -6.82 12.99 3.46
CA ASN A 56 -6.35 14.30 3.87
C ASN A 56 -4.85 14.43 3.68
N LYS A 57 -4.39 15.67 3.49
CA LYS A 57 -2.97 16.02 3.50
C LYS A 57 -2.29 15.51 4.77
N GLY A 58 -1.12 14.90 4.61
CA GLY A 58 -0.34 14.37 5.72
C GLY A 58 0.52 13.18 5.32
N GLN A 59 1.09 12.53 6.32
CA GLN A 59 1.87 11.31 6.17
C GLN A 59 1.27 10.20 7.04
N THR A 60 1.11 9.01 6.46
CA THR A 60 0.72 7.79 7.18
C THR A 60 1.53 6.60 6.70
N ILE A 61 1.37 5.46 7.35
CA ILE A 61 2.00 4.20 6.98
C ILE A 61 0.91 3.23 6.54
N GLY A 62 1.01 2.74 5.31
CA GLY A 62 0.27 1.58 4.84
C GLY A 62 1.02 0.30 5.22
N ARG A 63 0.31 -0.70 5.74
CA ARG A 63 0.84 -2.02 6.06
C ARG A 63 0.18 -3.06 5.17
N VAL A 64 1.01 -3.89 4.55
CA VAL A 64 0.62 -5.06 3.76
C VAL A 64 1.12 -6.31 4.45
N SER A 65 0.23 -7.25 4.68
CA SER A 65 0.56 -8.56 5.25
C SER A 65 -0.04 -9.68 4.42
N PHE A 66 0.76 -10.71 4.15
CA PHE A 66 0.30 -11.95 3.52
C PHE A 66 1.09 -13.13 4.09
N ALA A 67 0.39 -14.14 4.59
CA ALA A 67 0.99 -15.24 5.36
C ALA A 67 1.86 -14.69 6.51
N ASN A 68 3.15 -15.05 6.56
CA ASN A 68 4.12 -14.58 7.54
C ASN A 68 4.92 -13.34 7.07
N TYR A 69 4.62 -12.81 5.88
CA TYR A 69 5.28 -11.64 5.34
C TYR A 69 4.52 -10.37 5.72
N THR A 70 5.27 -9.32 6.04
CA THR A 70 4.74 -7.99 6.26
C THR A 70 5.67 -6.95 5.66
N LYS A 71 5.08 -5.93 5.03
CA LYS A 71 5.77 -4.75 4.54
C LYS A 71 5.02 -3.49 4.97
N GLU A 72 5.77 -2.44 5.20
CA GLU A 72 5.24 -1.10 5.45
C GLU A 72 5.62 -0.21 4.26
N ILE A 73 4.71 0.68 3.87
CA ILE A 73 4.88 1.70 2.86
C ILE A 73 4.58 3.07 3.48
N ILE A 74 5.42 4.05 3.20
CA ILE A 74 5.17 5.43 3.59
C ILE A 74 4.24 6.04 2.55
N VAL A 75 3.14 6.63 3.00
CA VAL A 75 2.17 7.33 2.14
C VAL A 75 2.19 8.81 2.49
N ASN A 76 2.55 9.64 1.51
CA ASN A 76 2.55 11.09 1.63
C ASN A 76 1.43 11.67 0.74
N VAL A 77 0.56 12.48 1.33
CA VAL A 77 -0.46 13.24 0.61
C VAL A 77 -0.08 14.71 0.67
N ASN A 78 0.18 15.34 -0.49
CA ASN A 78 0.82 16.65 -0.55
C ASN A 78 -0.16 17.83 -0.39
N LYS A 79 -1.35 17.74 -1.01
CA LYS A 79 -2.31 18.84 -1.08
C LYS A 79 -3.75 18.38 -0.86
#